data_AF-A0A6G1RL28-F1
#
_entry.id   AF-A0A6G1RL28-F1
#
_cell.length_a   1.000
_cell.length_b   1.000
_cell.length_c   1.000
_cell.angle_alpha   90.00
_cell.angle_beta   90.00
_cell.angle_gamma   90.00
#
_symmetry.space_group_name_H-M   'P 1'
#
loop_
_entity.id
_entity.type
_entity.pdbx_description
1 polymer ?
#
loop_
_entity_poly.entity_id
_entity_poly.type
_entity_poly.pdbx_seq_one_letter_code
_entity_poly.pdbx_strand_id
1 'polypeptide(L)'
;MFKMHKERDLDFDWHKEKVDQLAERWQNIHSQIENRLRDLEGINKSLKYYKDTYNSLDTWIQQVEDTQRKIQEIHPENSKALAKQLNQHKMLVSEIEMKQSKIDECQKYSEQYSAAVKDYELQTMTYRAMVDSQQKSPVKRRRMQSSSDFIIQEFMDLRTRYTALVTLMTQYIKFAGDSLKRLEEEEKSVEEEKKEHVEKAGDLLKWVSNLSKTLSREEAEKAEKTDLPKHQVSLDEMSTKKEQIAEALQTIQSFLAKHSDKMTDEE
;
A
#
# COMPACT_ATOMS: atom_id res chain seq x y z
N MET A 1 -4.43 73.72 72.98
CA MET A 1 -3.75 73.40 71.71
C MET A 1 -3.53 71.90 71.64
N PHE A 2 -4.31 71.18 70.82
CA PHE A 2 -4.01 69.78 70.53
C PHE A 2 -2.81 69.74 69.59
N LYS A 3 -1.63 69.38 70.11
CA LYS A 3 -0.51 68.96 69.27
C LYS A 3 -0.88 67.60 68.68
N MET A 4 -1.41 67.59 67.47
CA MET A 4 -1.48 66.36 66.67
C MET A 4 -0.04 65.90 66.40
N HIS A 5 0.44 64.92 67.16
CA HIS A 5 1.59 64.12 66.75
C HIS A 5 1.15 63.29 65.55
N LYS A 6 1.46 63.76 64.34
CA LYS A 6 1.57 62.92 63.15
C LYS A 6 2.92 62.20 63.21
N GLU A 7 3.12 61.36 64.22
CA GLU A 7 4.19 60.37 64.13
C GLU A 7 3.69 59.29 63.16
N ARG A 8 4.40 59.14 62.06
CA ARG A 8 4.14 58.09 61.08
C ARG A 8 4.42 56.76 61.78
N ASP A 9 3.39 55.94 61.94
CA ASP A 9 3.50 54.63 62.56
C ASP A 9 4.25 53.68 61.61
N LEU A 10 5.54 53.49 61.88
CA LEU A 10 6.43 52.66 61.07
C LEU A 10 6.06 51.17 61.16
N ASP A 11 5.47 50.72 62.28
CA ASP A 11 5.01 49.34 62.44
C ASP A 11 3.78 49.08 61.59
N PHE A 12 2.83 50.04 61.57
CA PHE A 12 1.68 49.98 60.68
C PHE A 12 2.10 49.92 59.20
N ASP A 13 3.02 50.78 58.78
CA ASP A 13 3.53 50.77 57.40
C ASP A 13 4.24 49.45 57.05
N TRP A 14 5.00 48.88 57.98
CA TRP A 14 5.64 47.57 57.80
C TRP A 14 4.63 46.43 57.66
N HIS A 15 3.62 46.39 58.53
CA HIS A 15 2.57 45.39 58.47
C HIS A 15 1.73 45.52 57.20
N LYS A 16 1.43 46.75 56.78
CA LYS A 16 0.72 47.03 55.53
C LYS A 16 1.47 46.46 54.33
N GLU A 17 2.77 46.73 54.22
CA GLU A 17 3.62 46.17 53.15
C GLU A 17 3.60 44.63 53.15
N LYS A 18 3.60 43.98 54.33
CA LYS A 18 3.49 42.52 54.41
C LYS A 18 2.13 41.99 53.94
N VAL A 19 1.05 42.68 54.26
CA VAL A 19 -0.29 42.33 53.78
C VAL A 19 -0.37 42.50 52.26
N ASP A 20 0.17 43.59 51.71
CA ASP A 20 0.17 43.86 50.27
C ASP A 20 0.98 42.77 49.51
N GLN A 21 2.16 42.37 50.01
CA GLN A 21 2.95 41.27 49.44
C GLN A 21 2.22 39.93 49.48
N LEU A 22 1.48 39.62 50.56
CA LEU A 22 0.69 38.40 50.66
C LEU A 22 -0.50 38.42 49.70
N ALA A 23 -1.17 39.56 49.56
CA ALA A 23 -2.28 39.75 48.64
C ALA A 23 -1.83 39.57 47.18
N GLU A 24 -0.70 40.17 46.79
CA GLU A 24 -0.13 40.00 45.44
C GLU A 24 0.21 38.54 45.15
N ARG A 25 0.87 37.85 46.11
CA ARG A 25 1.18 36.41 45.98
C ARG A 25 -0.09 35.57 45.82
N TRP A 26 -1.13 35.89 46.58
CA TRP A 26 -2.40 35.18 46.49
C TRP A 26 -3.08 35.38 45.13
N GLN A 27 -3.13 36.62 44.63
CA GLN A 27 -3.67 36.91 43.30
C GLN A 27 -2.89 36.18 42.20
N ASN A 28 -1.55 36.20 42.27
CA ASN A 28 -0.71 35.48 41.32
C ASN A 28 -0.98 33.96 41.36
N ILE A 29 -1.13 33.36 42.54
CA ILE A 29 -1.51 31.94 42.66
C ILE A 29 -2.85 31.67 41.98
N HIS A 30 -3.85 32.52 42.20
CA HIS A 30 -5.16 32.38 41.58
C HIS A 30 -5.07 32.42 40.05
N SER A 31 -4.43 33.43 39.48
CA SER A 31 -4.24 33.55 38.04
C SER A 31 -3.48 32.35 37.44
N GLN A 32 -2.49 31.81 38.17
CA GLN A 32 -1.75 30.63 37.72
C GLN A 32 -2.61 29.37 37.73
N ILE A 33 -3.51 29.21 38.69
CA ILE A 33 -4.46 28.08 38.72
C ILE A 33 -5.42 28.18 37.52
N GLU A 34 -6.00 29.36 37.29
CA GLU A 34 -6.94 29.57 36.18
C GLU A 34 -6.28 29.34 34.81
N ASN A 35 -5.07 29.87 34.60
CA ASN A 35 -4.31 29.66 33.36
C ASN A 35 -4.01 28.17 33.16
N ARG A 36 -3.52 27.48 34.20
CA ARG A 36 -3.21 26.04 34.09
C ARG A 36 -4.43 25.19 33.81
N LEU A 37 -5.59 25.51 34.38
CA LEU A 37 -6.84 24.81 34.09
C LEU A 37 -7.19 24.96 32.60
N ARG A 38 -7.14 26.19 32.08
CA ARG A 38 -7.39 26.49 30.67
C ARG A 38 -6.42 25.76 29.73
N ASP A 39 -5.13 25.77 30.07
CA ASP A 39 -4.10 25.09 29.28
C ASP A 39 -4.33 23.58 29.26
N LEU A 40 -4.63 22.97 30.41
CA LEU A 40 -4.92 21.54 30.53
C LEU A 40 -6.18 21.14 29.76
N GLU A 41 -7.22 21.96 29.76
CA GLU A 41 -8.41 21.76 28.93
C GLU A 41 -8.06 21.77 27.43
N GLY A 42 -7.23 22.72 27.01
CA GLY A 42 -6.72 22.82 25.64
C GLY A 42 -5.89 21.59 25.23
N ILE A 43 -4.96 21.17 26.09
CA ILE A 43 -4.13 19.98 25.89
C ILE A 43 -4.99 18.72 25.82
N ASN A 44 -5.98 18.57 26.71
CA ASN A 44 -6.86 17.41 26.69
C ASN A 44 -7.68 17.34 25.39
N LYS A 45 -8.12 18.50 24.88
CA LYS A 45 -8.84 18.59 23.61
C LYS A 45 -7.93 18.22 22.42
N SER A 46 -6.71 18.74 22.37
CA SER A 46 -5.76 18.41 21.28
C SER A 46 -5.34 16.94 21.32
N LEU A 47 -5.12 16.38 22.53
CA LEU A 47 -4.83 14.95 22.71
C LEU A 47 -5.97 14.09 22.17
N LYS A 48 -7.22 14.44 22.47
CA LYS A 48 -8.38 13.72 21.98
C LYS A 48 -8.43 13.71 20.45
N TYR A 49 -8.28 14.87 19.80
CA TYR A 49 -8.27 14.93 18.34
C TYR A 49 -7.17 14.08 17.70
N TYR A 50 -5.97 14.10 18.28
CA TYR A 50 -4.89 13.23 17.84
C TYR A 50 -5.26 11.75 18.00
N LYS A 51 -5.67 11.31 19.20
CA LYS A 51 -5.96 9.90 19.49
C LYS A 51 -7.13 9.37 18.66
N ASP A 52 -8.19 10.14 18.48
CA ASP A 52 -9.33 9.74 17.65
C ASP A 52 -8.91 9.51 16.19
N THR A 53 -8.09 10.42 15.65
CA THR A 53 -7.58 10.32 14.27
C THR A 53 -6.58 9.18 14.12
N TYR A 54 -5.65 9.05 15.07
CA TYR A 54 -4.64 7.99 15.12
C TYR A 54 -5.29 6.60 15.15
N ASN A 55 -6.21 6.36 16.09
CA ASN A 55 -6.83 5.04 16.26
C ASN A 55 -7.63 4.61 15.01
N SER A 56 -8.30 5.58 14.37
CA SER A 56 -9.02 5.36 13.12
C SER A 56 -8.07 4.96 11.98
N LEU A 57 -6.93 5.64 11.85
CA LEU A 57 -5.90 5.34 10.86
C LEU A 57 -5.20 4.02 11.13
N ASP A 58 -4.80 3.74 12.37
CA ASP A 58 -4.13 2.50 12.76
C ASP A 58 -5.00 1.27 12.47
N THR A 59 -6.29 1.35 12.85
CA THR A 59 -7.26 0.30 12.53
C THR A 59 -7.41 0.10 11.03
N TRP A 60 -7.49 1.18 10.25
CA TRP A 60 -7.61 1.10 8.80
C TRP A 60 -6.33 0.55 8.15
N ILE A 61 -5.14 0.96 8.59
CA ILE A 61 -3.86 0.42 8.11
C ILE A 61 -3.80 -1.09 8.36
N GLN A 62 -4.18 -1.54 9.57
CA GLN A 62 -4.22 -2.96 9.90
C GLN A 62 -5.15 -3.74 8.96
N GLN A 63 -6.33 -3.18 8.64
CA GLN A 63 -7.27 -3.80 7.70
C GLN A 63 -6.71 -3.93 6.28
N VAL A 64 -6.00 -2.90 5.80
CA VAL A 64 -5.37 -2.95 4.48
C VAL A 64 -4.19 -3.92 4.46
N GLU A 65 -3.37 -3.94 5.51
CA GLU A 65 -2.27 -4.91 5.66
C GLU A 65 -2.79 -6.36 5.67
N ASP A 66 -3.90 -6.63 6.36
CA ASP A 66 -4.51 -7.96 6.39
C ASP A 66 -5.17 -8.33 5.05
N THR A 67 -5.80 -7.37 4.38
CA THR A 67 -6.35 -7.57 3.03
C THR A 67 -5.23 -7.86 2.03
N GLN A 68 -4.14 -7.10 2.10
CA GLN A 68 -2.96 -7.31 1.27
C GLN A 68 -2.36 -8.70 1.46
N ARG A 69 -2.22 -9.14 2.72
CA ARG A 69 -1.72 -10.48 3.05
C ARG A 69 -2.58 -11.57 2.42
N LYS A 70 -3.91 -11.48 2.58
CA LYS A 70 -4.86 -12.45 2.01
C LYS A 70 -4.81 -12.51 0.49
N ILE A 71 -4.65 -11.36 -0.18
CA ILE A 71 -4.55 -11.34 -1.64
C ILE A 71 -3.23 -11.99 -2.09
N GLN A 72 -2.13 -11.77 -1.37
CA GLN A 72 -0.83 -12.38 -1.68
C GLN A 72 -0.77 -13.90 -1.45
N GLU A 73 -1.62 -14.44 -0.58
CA GLU A 73 -1.77 -15.89 -0.38
C GLU A 73 -2.41 -16.60 -1.58
N ILE A 74 -3.11 -15.86 -2.45
CA ILE A 74 -3.70 -16.40 -3.68
C ILE A 74 -2.65 -16.38 -4.79
N HIS A 75 -2.26 -17.57 -5.26
CA HIS A 75 -1.41 -17.72 -6.43
C HIS A 75 -2.27 -17.74 -7.71
N PRO A 76 -2.15 -16.75 -8.60
CA PRO A 76 -2.94 -16.72 -9.82
C PRO A 76 -2.46 -17.80 -10.80
N GLU A 77 -3.41 -18.62 -11.27
CA GLU A 77 -3.14 -19.79 -12.13
C GLU A 77 -2.94 -19.41 -13.60
N ASN A 78 -3.54 -18.31 -14.07
CA ASN A 78 -3.49 -17.86 -15.46
C ASN A 78 -3.52 -16.32 -15.57
N SER A 79 -3.35 -15.80 -16.80
CA SER A 79 -3.35 -14.36 -17.10
C SER A 79 -4.61 -13.66 -16.60
N LYS A 80 -5.79 -14.26 -16.80
CA LYS A 80 -7.09 -13.72 -16.34
C LYS A 80 -7.16 -13.59 -14.82
N ALA A 81 -6.71 -14.60 -14.07
CA ALA A 81 -6.66 -14.58 -12.62
C ALA A 81 -5.69 -13.50 -12.10
N LEU A 82 -4.51 -13.39 -12.72
CA LEU A 82 -3.53 -12.36 -12.38
C LEU A 82 -4.05 -10.95 -12.69
N ALA A 83 -4.75 -10.76 -13.80
CA ALA A 83 -5.37 -9.48 -14.16
C ALA A 83 -6.43 -9.05 -13.14
N LYS A 84 -7.26 -9.99 -12.66
CA LYS A 84 -8.26 -9.73 -11.61
C LYS A 84 -7.59 -9.31 -10.30
N GLN A 85 -6.55 -10.04 -9.88
CA GLN A 85 -5.79 -9.71 -8.67
C GLN A 85 -5.11 -8.34 -8.79
N LEU A 86 -4.46 -8.06 -9.93
CA LEU A 86 -3.85 -6.76 -10.21
C LEU A 86 -4.87 -5.61 -10.11
N ASN A 87 -6.09 -5.82 -10.61
CA ASN A 87 -7.15 -4.82 -10.49
C ASN A 87 -7.57 -4.57 -9.03
N GLN A 88 -7.63 -5.62 -8.20
CA GLN A 88 -7.88 -5.46 -6.76
C GLN A 88 -6.79 -4.63 -6.07
N HIS A 89 -5.51 -4.89 -6.36
CA HIS A 89 -4.42 -4.09 -5.81
C HIS A 89 -4.44 -2.63 -6.30
N LYS A 90 -4.81 -2.37 -7.56
CA LYS A 90 -4.98 -1.00 -8.09
C LYS A 90 -6.05 -0.22 -7.31
N MET A 91 -7.17 -0.86 -6.99
CA MET A 91 -8.21 -0.26 -6.16
C MET A 91 -7.68 0.05 -4.75
N LEU A 92 -7.00 -0.91 -4.12
CA LEU A 92 -6.40 -0.70 -2.80
C LEU A 92 -5.35 0.44 -2.80
N VAL A 93 -4.52 0.56 -3.84
CA VAL A 93 -3.57 1.68 -3.94
C VAL A 93 -4.30 3.01 -4.00
N SER A 94 -5.36 3.12 -4.80
CA SER A 94 -6.15 4.34 -4.85
C SER A 94 -6.76 4.68 -3.49
N GLU A 95 -7.28 3.69 -2.75
CA GLU A 95 -7.78 3.89 -1.39
C GLU A 95 -6.67 4.36 -0.43
N ILE A 96 -5.47 3.80 -0.54
CA ILE A 96 -4.32 4.20 0.28
C ILE A 96 -3.93 5.65 -0.01
N GLU A 97 -3.80 6.02 -1.29
CA GLU A 97 -3.45 7.38 -1.71
C GLU A 97 -4.48 8.40 -1.19
N MET A 98 -5.77 8.06 -1.19
CA MET A 98 -6.82 8.92 -0.64
C MET A 98 -6.70 9.16 0.88
N LYS A 99 -6.02 8.28 1.61
CA LYS A 99 -5.77 8.45 3.06
C LYS A 99 -4.64 9.41 3.40
N GLN A 100 -3.85 9.87 2.43
CA GLN A 100 -2.76 10.83 2.66
C GLN A 100 -3.23 12.05 3.45
N SER A 101 -4.36 12.64 3.04
CA SER A 101 -4.94 13.81 3.72
C SER A 101 -5.25 13.58 5.20
N LYS A 102 -5.62 12.34 5.56
CA LYS A 102 -5.90 11.95 6.95
C LYS A 102 -4.61 11.71 7.74
N ILE A 103 -3.56 11.19 7.11
CA ILE A 103 -2.22 11.11 7.72
C ILE A 103 -1.69 12.53 8.02
N ASP A 104 -1.86 13.47 7.08
CA ASP A 104 -1.44 14.87 7.26
C ASP A 104 -2.24 15.57 8.38
N GLU A 105 -3.55 15.30 8.45
CA GLU A 105 -4.40 15.78 9.55
C GLU A 105 -3.95 15.22 10.90
N CYS A 106 -3.62 13.92 10.97
CA CYS A 106 -3.10 13.28 12.17
C CYS A 106 -1.75 13.88 12.59
N GLN A 107 -0.87 14.20 11.63
CA GLN A 107 0.39 14.89 11.88
C GLN A 107 0.14 16.25 12.52
N LYS A 108 -0.77 17.03 11.95
CA LYS A 108 -1.10 18.35 12.47
C LYS A 108 -1.59 18.28 13.92
N TYR A 109 -2.44 17.30 14.25
CA TYR A 109 -2.90 17.14 15.63
C TYR A 109 -1.80 16.69 16.59
N SER A 110 -0.86 15.84 16.16
CA SER A 110 0.29 15.43 17.00
C SER A 110 1.21 16.62 17.28
N GLU A 111 1.47 17.46 16.28
CA GLU A 111 2.26 18.69 16.41
C GLU A 111 1.57 19.72 17.32
N GLN A 112 0.26 19.91 17.18
CA GLN A 112 -0.53 20.80 18.05
C GLN A 112 -0.52 20.35 19.51
N TYR A 113 -0.69 19.05 19.77
CA TYR A 113 -0.57 18.49 21.11
C TYR A 113 0.85 18.71 21.67
N SER A 114 1.86 18.38 20.88
CA SER A 114 3.28 18.51 21.23
C SER A 114 3.64 19.95 21.62
N ALA A 115 3.21 20.94 20.83
CA ALA A 115 3.41 22.35 21.12
C ALA A 115 2.72 22.77 22.43
N ALA A 116 1.44 22.44 22.60
CA ALA A 116 0.67 22.81 23.79
C ALA A 116 1.27 22.22 25.09
N VAL A 117 1.74 20.96 25.05
CA VAL A 117 2.42 20.32 26.18
C VAL A 117 3.73 21.00 26.50
N LYS A 118 4.56 21.30 25.48
CA LYS A 118 5.86 21.96 25.69
C LYS A 118 5.71 23.36 26.27
N ASP A 119 4.72 24.12 25.80
CA ASP A 119 4.41 25.45 26.33
C ASP A 119 3.97 25.37 27.80
N TYR A 120 3.10 24.42 28.14
CA TYR A 120 2.66 24.20 29.52
C TYR A 120 3.80 23.76 30.45
N GLU A 121 4.67 22.86 29.98
CA GLU A 121 5.87 22.43 30.69
C GLU A 121 6.80 23.61 30.95
N LEU A 122 7.05 24.45 29.93
CA LEU A 122 7.88 25.65 30.03
C LEU A 122 7.30 26.68 31.01
N GLN A 123 6.00 26.95 30.93
CA GLN A 123 5.31 27.88 31.83
C GLN A 123 5.39 27.40 33.29
N THR A 124 5.19 26.10 33.52
CA THR A 124 5.29 25.50 34.85
C THR A 124 6.71 25.58 35.41
N MET A 125 7.73 25.35 34.55
CA MET A 125 9.13 25.48 34.92
C MET A 125 9.49 26.94 35.25
N THR A 126 9.02 27.89 34.45
CA THR A 126 9.28 29.32 34.62
C THR A 126 8.68 29.84 35.92
N TYR A 127 7.40 29.52 36.18
CA TYR A 127 6.75 29.90 37.43
C TYR A 127 7.47 29.31 38.65
N ARG A 128 7.93 28.06 38.56
CA ARG A 128 8.70 27.43 39.64
C ARG A 128 10.02 28.17 39.90
N ALA A 129 10.78 28.48 38.85
CA ALA A 129 12.03 29.21 38.99
C ALA A 129 11.83 30.60 39.61
N MET A 130 10.75 31.30 39.22
CA MET A 130 10.36 32.58 39.84
C MET A 130 10.10 32.42 41.34
N VAL A 131 9.29 31.43 41.73
CA VAL A 131 8.98 31.18 43.15
C VAL A 131 10.23 30.78 43.94
N ASP A 132 11.06 29.89 43.40
CA ASP A 132 12.29 29.43 44.04
C ASP A 132 13.32 30.56 44.24
N SER A 133 13.30 31.59 43.38
CA SER A 133 14.16 32.77 43.53
C SER A 133 13.78 33.64 44.74
N GLN A 134 12.49 33.65 45.11
CA GLN A 134 11.97 34.40 46.25
C GLN A 134 12.04 33.56 47.53
N GLN A 135 11.75 32.27 47.43
CA GLN A 135 11.72 31.34 48.54
C GLN A 135 12.18 29.96 48.09
N LYS A 136 13.41 29.56 48.48
CA LYS A 136 13.97 28.26 48.11
C LYS A 136 13.08 27.12 48.61
N SER A 137 12.54 26.33 47.70
CA SER A 137 11.79 25.12 48.05
C SER A 137 12.74 24.01 48.56
N PRO A 138 12.43 23.36 49.70
CA PRO A 138 13.20 22.20 50.18
C PRO A 138 12.92 20.91 49.38
N VAL A 139 11.92 20.91 48.48
CA VAL A 139 11.48 19.71 47.77
C VAL A 139 12.18 19.57 46.42
N LYS A 140 13.08 18.57 46.31
CA LYS A 140 13.61 18.12 45.01
C LYS A 140 12.57 17.25 44.31
N ARG A 141 12.17 17.62 43.08
CA ARG A 141 11.34 16.76 42.22
C ARG A 141 12.15 16.15 41.10
N ARG A 142 11.84 14.90 40.74
CA ARG A 142 12.41 14.20 39.59
C ARG A 142 11.98 14.89 38.29
N ARG A 143 12.90 15.00 37.33
CA ARG A 143 12.55 15.38 35.96
C ARG A 143 11.66 14.29 35.36
N MET A 144 10.45 14.66 34.95
CA MET A 144 9.54 13.75 34.26
C MET A 144 9.85 13.76 32.77
N GLN A 145 9.67 12.62 32.10
CA GLN A 145 9.82 12.53 30.65
C GLN A 145 8.60 13.20 29.99
N SER A 146 8.83 13.96 28.91
CA SER A 146 7.75 14.70 28.27
C SER A 146 6.81 13.75 27.56
N SER A 147 5.50 13.93 27.78
CA SER A 147 4.48 13.17 27.05
C SER A 147 4.41 13.54 25.57
N SER A 148 4.91 14.73 25.20
CA SER A 148 5.04 15.18 23.82
C SER A 148 5.92 14.23 22.99
N ASP A 149 7.04 13.78 23.55
CA ASP A 149 8.00 12.92 22.84
C ASP A 149 7.37 11.56 22.47
N PHE A 150 6.54 11.02 23.36
CA PHE A 150 5.82 9.77 23.12
C PHE A 150 4.84 9.90 21.93
N ILE A 151 4.04 10.97 21.90
CA ILE A 151 3.04 11.20 20.84
C ILE A 151 3.71 11.45 19.48
N ILE A 152 4.84 12.16 19.46
CA ILE A 152 5.60 12.34 18.22
C ILE A 152 6.15 11.00 17.72
N GLN A 153 6.73 10.17 18.60
CA GLN A 153 7.23 8.86 18.19
C GLN A 153 6.10 7.94 17.70
N GLU A 154 4.99 7.88 18.41
CA GLU A 154 3.82 7.07 18.05
C GLU A 154 3.28 7.45 16.66
N PHE A 155 3.22 8.75 16.34
CA PHE A 155 2.88 9.21 15.00
C PHE A 155 3.91 8.83 13.94
N MET A 156 5.21 8.93 14.24
CA MET A 156 6.27 8.56 13.30
C MET A 156 6.22 7.06 12.94
N ASP A 157 5.91 6.21 13.91
CA ASP A 157 5.74 4.77 13.68
C ASP A 157 4.54 4.49 12.75
N LEU A 158 3.40 5.15 12.98
CA LEU A 158 2.22 5.05 12.10
C LEU A 158 2.52 5.52 10.68
N ARG A 159 3.19 6.68 10.54
CA ARG A 159 3.59 7.23 9.23
C ARG A 159 4.55 6.31 8.49
N THR A 160 5.44 5.64 9.22
CA THR A 160 6.38 4.67 8.67
C THR A 160 5.65 3.44 8.11
N ARG A 161 4.69 2.87 8.87
CA ARG A 161 3.81 1.79 8.39
C ARG A 161 3.05 2.18 7.13
N TYR A 162 2.40 3.35 7.15
CA TYR A 162 1.67 3.86 5.98
C TYR A 162 2.57 4.04 4.74
N THR A 163 3.77 4.61 4.90
CA THR A 163 4.71 4.81 3.78
C THR A 163 5.24 3.48 3.24
N ALA A 164 5.51 2.52 4.12
CA ALA A 164 5.90 1.18 3.72
C ALA A 164 4.78 0.49 2.91
N LEU A 165 3.52 0.63 3.34
CA LEU A 165 2.36 0.10 2.63
C LEU A 165 2.19 0.73 1.24
N VAL A 166 2.25 2.06 1.12
CA VAL A 166 2.22 2.78 -0.18
C VAL A 166 3.31 2.22 -1.11
N THR A 167 4.54 2.13 -0.60
CA THR A 167 5.70 1.69 -1.37
C THR A 167 5.53 0.24 -1.85
N LEU A 168 5.20 -0.67 -0.94
CA LEU A 168 5.00 -2.09 -1.22
C LEU A 168 3.91 -2.29 -2.28
N MET A 169 2.78 -1.61 -2.12
CA MET A 169 1.64 -1.74 -3.01
C MET A 169 1.91 -1.21 -4.41
N THR A 170 2.60 -0.08 -4.49
CA THR A 170 3.01 0.53 -5.77
C THR A 170 3.99 -0.37 -6.52
N GLN A 171 4.97 -0.94 -5.81
CA GLN A 171 5.93 -1.89 -6.38
C GLN A 171 5.24 -3.17 -6.85
N TYR A 172 4.28 -3.68 -6.08
CA TYR A 172 3.50 -4.86 -6.46
C TYR A 172 2.73 -4.64 -7.77
N ILE A 173 2.05 -3.50 -7.94
CA ILE A 173 1.32 -3.18 -9.18
C ILE A 173 2.27 -3.22 -10.38
N LYS A 174 3.47 -2.63 -10.24
CA LYS A 174 4.47 -2.65 -11.31
C LYS A 174 4.90 -4.09 -11.64
N PHE A 175 5.29 -4.86 -10.62
CA PHE A 175 5.74 -6.24 -10.79
C PHE A 175 4.67 -7.16 -11.40
N ALA A 176 3.45 -7.12 -10.88
CA ALA A 176 2.33 -7.92 -11.36
C ALA A 176 1.88 -7.46 -12.76
N GLY A 177 1.93 -6.16 -13.06
CA GLY A 177 1.67 -5.62 -14.39
C GLY A 177 2.68 -6.11 -15.44
N ASP A 178 3.98 -6.05 -15.12
CA ASP A 178 5.04 -6.56 -16.00
C ASP A 178 4.93 -8.09 -16.19
N SER A 179 4.53 -8.80 -15.13
CA SER A 179 4.32 -10.26 -15.19
C SER A 179 3.11 -10.66 -16.01
N LEU A 180 2.01 -9.91 -15.90
CA LEU A 180 0.81 -10.12 -16.71
C LEU A 180 1.11 -9.90 -18.20
N LYS A 181 1.83 -8.82 -18.53
CA LYS A 181 2.22 -8.52 -19.91
C LYS A 181 3.03 -9.66 -20.54
N ARG A 182 4.01 -10.22 -19.81
CA ARG A 182 4.76 -11.39 -20.30
C ARG A 182 3.87 -12.61 -20.50
N LEU A 183 2.95 -12.89 -19.58
CA LEU A 183 2.03 -14.03 -19.71
C LEU A 183 1.14 -13.88 -20.95
N GLU A 184 0.61 -12.68 -21.19
CA GLU A 184 -0.20 -12.38 -22.38
C GLU A 184 0.63 -12.50 -23.68
N GLU A 185 1.89 -12.06 -23.68
CA GLU A 185 2.81 -12.23 -24.81
C GLU A 185 3.14 -13.71 -25.08
N GLU A 186 3.37 -14.51 -24.03
CA GLU A 186 3.56 -15.96 -24.13
C GLU A 186 2.30 -16.64 -24.69
N GLU A 187 1.13 -16.37 -24.14
CA GLU A 187 -0.16 -16.91 -24.61
C GLU A 187 -0.40 -16.60 -26.09
N LYS A 188 -0.13 -15.35 -26.50
CA LYS A 188 -0.24 -14.94 -27.89
C LYS A 188 0.72 -15.71 -28.80
N SER A 189 1.97 -15.90 -28.39
CA SER A 189 2.96 -16.66 -29.18
C SER A 189 2.57 -18.13 -29.34
N VAL A 190 2.00 -18.73 -28.28
CA VAL A 190 1.51 -20.12 -28.31
C VAL A 190 0.31 -20.26 -29.23
N GLU A 191 -0.61 -19.29 -29.22
CA GLU A 191 -1.78 -19.30 -30.12
C GLU A 191 -1.36 -19.09 -31.59
N GLU A 192 -0.35 -18.24 -31.85
CA GLU A 192 0.23 -18.08 -33.19
C GLU A 192 0.89 -19.39 -33.68
N GLU A 193 1.69 -20.06 -32.85
CA GLU A 193 2.32 -21.35 -33.18
C GLU A 193 1.27 -22.47 -33.39
N LYS A 194 0.24 -22.54 -32.52
CA LYS A 194 -0.91 -23.44 -32.67
C LYS A 194 -1.62 -23.21 -34.00
N LYS A 195 -1.91 -21.95 -34.37
CA LYS A 195 -2.57 -21.61 -35.63
C LYS A 195 -1.74 -22.03 -36.84
N GLU A 196 -0.43 -21.82 -36.82
CA GLU A 196 0.48 -22.26 -37.88
C GLU A 196 0.47 -23.79 -38.03
N HIS A 197 0.49 -24.53 -36.92
CA HIS A 197 0.38 -25.99 -36.94
C HIS A 197 -0.97 -26.48 -37.48
N VAL A 198 -2.07 -25.84 -37.08
CA VAL A 198 -3.43 -26.16 -37.56
C VAL A 198 -3.55 -25.89 -39.07
N GLU A 199 -2.99 -24.78 -39.57
CA GLU A 199 -2.99 -24.45 -40.99
C GLU A 199 -2.20 -25.48 -41.81
N LYS A 200 -0.97 -25.82 -41.38
CA LYS A 200 -0.15 -26.87 -42.01
C LYS A 200 -0.86 -28.23 -42.03
N ALA A 201 -1.47 -28.63 -40.90
CA ALA A 201 -2.23 -29.87 -40.82
C ALA A 201 -3.45 -29.84 -41.75
N GLY A 202 -4.16 -28.71 -41.82
CA GLY A 202 -5.31 -28.52 -42.70
C GLY A 202 -4.96 -28.63 -44.18
N ASP A 203 -3.85 -28.06 -44.61
CA ASP A 203 -3.39 -28.14 -46.00
C ASP A 203 -2.95 -29.56 -46.40
N LEU A 204 -2.28 -30.28 -45.50
CA LEU A 204 -1.98 -31.70 -45.68
C LEU A 204 -3.27 -32.54 -45.79
N LEU A 205 -4.26 -32.26 -44.95
CA LEU A 205 -5.54 -32.99 -44.94
C LEU A 205 -6.34 -32.75 -46.23
N LYS A 206 -6.36 -31.51 -46.74
CA LYS A 206 -6.92 -31.18 -48.06
C LYS A 206 -6.21 -31.95 -49.17
N TRP A 207 -4.88 -32.00 -49.14
CA TRP A 207 -4.09 -32.75 -50.12
C TRP A 207 -4.41 -34.25 -50.10
N VAL A 208 -4.42 -34.89 -48.92
CA VAL A 208 -4.79 -36.31 -48.78
C VAL A 208 -6.21 -36.58 -49.30
N SER A 209 -7.16 -35.68 -48.98
CA SER A 209 -8.54 -35.79 -49.45
C SER A 209 -8.66 -35.69 -50.97
N ASN A 210 -7.90 -34.78 -51.59
CA ASN A 210 -7.85 -34.66 -53.05
C ASN A 210 -7.22 -35.90 -53.69
N LEU A 211 -6.14 -36.43 -53.09
CA LEU A 211 -5.46 -37.63 -53.57
C LEU A 211 -6.36 -38.87 -53.49
N SER A 212 -7.11 -39.02 -52.40
CA SER A 212 -8.09 -40.10 -52.22
C SER A 212 -9.20 -40.00 -53.28
N LYS A 213 -9.72 -38.80 -53.56
CA LYS A 213 -10.71 -38.58 -54.61
C LYS A 213 -10.18 -38.92 -56.01
N THR A 214 -8.93 -38.55 -56.32
CA THR A 214 -8.32 -38.89 -57.61
C THR A 214 -8.09 -40.39 -57.75
N LEU A 215 -7.67 -41.07 -56.68
CA LEU A 215 -7.47 -42.52 -56.68
C LEU A 215 -8.80 -43.26 -56.87
N SER A 216 -9.87 -42.84 -56.17
CA SER A 216 -11.21 -43.40 -56.36
C SER A 216 -11.79 -43.11 -57.76
N ARG A 217 -11.40 -42.00 -58.40
CA ARG A 217 -11.80 -41.69 -59.78
C ARG A 217 -11.03 -42.52 -60.80
N GLU A 218 -9.74 -42.73 -60.60
CA GLU A 218 -8.91 -43.63 -61.43
C GLU A 218 -9.30 -45.11 -61.26
N GLU A 219 -9.77 -45.53 -60.09
CA GLU A 219 -10.36 -46.87 -59.86
C GLU A 219 -11.70 -47.04 -60.60
N ALA A 220 -12.49 -45.97 -60.76
CA ALA A 220 -13.71 -45.98 -61.57
C ALA A 220 -13.41 -45.93 -63.09
N GLU A 221 -12.31 -45.29 -63.49
CA GLU A 221 -11.91 -45.13 -64.91
C GLU A 221 -11.03 -46.29 -65.44
N LYS A 222 -10.50 -47.16 -64.57
CA LYS A 222 -9.77 -48.39 -64.96
C LYS A 222 -10.61 -49.51 -65.60
N ALA A 223 -11.82 -49.19 -66.09
CA ALA A 223 -12.54 -50.01 -67.05
C ALA A 223 -12.11 -49.77 -68.51
N GLU A 224 -11.28 -48.75 -68.84
CA GLU A 224 -10.87 -48.55 -70.23
C GLU A 224 -9.43 -48.02 -70.43
N LYS A 225 -8.54 -48.97 -70.76
CA LYS A 225 -7.26 -48.92 -71.50
C LYS A 225 -6.02 -48.18 -70.95
N THR A 226 -4.91 -48.87 -71.21
CA THR A 226 -3.48 -48.66 -70.94
C THR A 226 -2.88 -47.37 -71.49
N ASP A 227 -2.05 -46.67 -70.68
CA ASP A 227 -0.69 -46.24 -71.06
C ASP A 227 0.10 -45.64 -69.86
N LEU A 228 1.35 -46.09 -69.68
CA LEU A 228 2.35 -45.55 -68.74
C LEU A 228 3.30 -44.60 -69.48
N PRO A 229 3.36 -43.31 -69.08
CA PRO A 229 4.60 -42.79 -68.48
C PRO A 229 4.39 -41.75 -67.34
N LYS A 230 3.18 -41.63 -66.73
CA LYS A 230 2.90 -40.63 -65.69
C LYS A 230 3.20 -41.06 -64.24
N HIS A 231 3.61 -42.31 -64.00
CA HIS A 231 3.69 -42.84 -62.63
C HIS A 231 4.95 -42.41 -61.84
N GLN A 232 6.03 -42.02 -62.52
CA GLN A 232 7.29 -41.65 -61.87
C GLN A 232 7.22 -40.26 -61.19
N VAL A 233 6.50 -39.30 -61.78
CA VAL A 233 6.30 -37.94 -61.22
C VAL A 233 5.40 -37.98 -59.98
N SER A 234 4.49 -38.95 -59.90
CA SER A 234 3.63 -39.17 -58.74
C SER A 234 4.39 -39.75 -57.54
N LEU A 235 5.43 -40.56 -57.75
CA LEU A 235 6.15 -41.22 -56.63
C LEU A 235 7.02 -40.22 -55.85
N ASP A 236 7.70 -39.30 -56.53
CA ASP A 236 8.53 -38.26 -55.91
C ASP A 236 7.66 -37.21 -55.18
N GLU A 237 6.52 -36.82 -55.77
CA GLU A 237 5.51 -35.98 -55.11
C GLU A 237 4.92 -36.67 -53.86
N MET A 238 4.68 -37.99 -53.92
CA MET A 238 4.22 -38.77 -52.77
C MET A 238 5.29 -38.90 -51.68
N SER A 239 6.56 -39.07 -52.05
CA SER A 239 7.67 -39.16 -51.10
C SER A 239 7.86 -37.83 -50.35
N THR A 240 7.92 -36.71 -51.09
CA THR A 240 8.05 -35.37 -50.50
C THR A 240 6.87 -35.01 -49.61
N LYS A 241 5.65 -35.41 -49.96
CA LYS A 241 4.46 -35.19 -49.13
C LYS A 241 4.44 -36.07 -47.88
N LYS A 242 4.91 -37.32 -47.98
CA LYS A 242 5.07 -38.21 -46.82
C LYS A 242 6.07 -37.65 -45.81
N GLU A 243 7.14 -37.03 -46.30
CA GLU A 243 8.13 -36.34 -45.47
C GLU A 243 7.53 -35.09 -44.79
N GLN A 244 6.78 -34.26 -45.53
CA GLN A 244 6.05 -33.12 -44.95
C GLN A 244 5.03 -33.54 -43.87
N ILE A 245 4.35 -34.69 -44.04
CA ILE A 245 3.45 -35.24 -43.02
C ILE A 245 4.22 -35.69 -41.78
N ALA A 246 5.37 -36.34 -41.95
CA ALA A 246 6.21 -36.77 -40.84
C ALA A 246 6.77 -35.58 -40.04
N GLU A 247 7.24 -34.54 -40.74
CA GLU A 247 7.70 -33.29 -40.13
C GLU A 247 6.57 -32.55 -39.40
N ALA A 248 5.37 -32.47 -39.98
CA ALA A 248 4.20 -31.87 -39.34
C ALA A 248 3.79 -32.63 -38.07
N LEU A 249 3.81 -33.97 -38.09
CA LEU A 249 3.53 -34.79 -36.92
C LEU A 249 4.57 -34.59 -35.82
N GLN A 250 5.85 -34.56 -36.18
CA GLN A 250 6.95 -34.36 -35.22
C GLN A 250 6.91 -32.97 -34.57
N THR A 251 6.61 -31.94 -35.35
CA THR A 251 6.49 -30.56 -34.86
C THR A 251 5.27 -30.40 -33.94
N ILE A 252 4.11 -30.97 -34.29
CA ILE A 252 2.92 -30.98 -33.41
C ILE A 252 3.19 -31.75 -32.12
N GLN A 253 3.84 -32.92 -32.18
CA GLN A 253 4.21 -33.68 -30.97
C GLN A 253 5.16 -32.88 -30.06
N SER A 254 6.12 -32.16 -30.66
CA SER A 254 7.05 -31.31 -29.91
C SER A 254 6.34 -30.11 -29.27
N PHE A 255 5.40 -29.49 -29.99
CA PHE A 255 4.55 -28.41 -29.46
C PHE A 255 3.70 -28.90 -28.28
N LEU A 256 3.00 -30.03 -28.43
CA LEU A 256 2.20 -30.61 -27.36
C LEU A 256 3.06 -31.00 -26.14
N ALA A 257 4.26 -31.53 -26.35
CA ALA A 257 5.18 -31.84 -25.25
C ALA A 257 5.61 -30.57 -24.49
N LYS A 258 5.91 -29.47 -25.21
CA LYS A 258 6.32 -28.19 -24.61
C LYS A 258 5.19 -27.46 -23.87
N HIS A 259 3.94 -27.61 -24.32
CA HIS A 259 2.80 -26.84 -23.82
C HIS A 259 1.75 -27.69 -23.09
N SER A 260 2.01 -28.97 -22.83
CA SER A 260 1.07 -29.90 -22.18
C SER A 260 0.48 -29.38 -20.86
N ASP A 261 1.31 -28.78 -20.00
CA ASP A 261 0.89 -28.20 -18.71
C ASP A 261 0.09 -26.89 -18.84
N LYS A 262 0.16 -26.21 -20.00
CA LYS A 262 -0.55 -24.94 -20.26
C LYS A 262 -1.81 -25.13 -21.12
N MET A 263 -1.99 -26.32 -21.69
CA MET A 263 -3.12 -26.70 -22.56
C MET A 263 -4.16 -27.54 -21.79
N THR A 264 -3.96 -27.74 -20.49
CA THR A 264 -4.95 -28.39 -19.62
C THR A 264 -5.92 -27.34 -19.09
N ASP A 265 -7.19 -27.60 -19.41
CA ASP A 265 -8.42 -26.92 -19.03
C ASP A 265 -8.88 -25.72 -19.89
N GLU A 266 -10.00 -26.00 -20.58
CA GLU A 266 -10.88 -25.14 -21.38
C GLU A 266 -10.42 -24.83 -22.83
N GLU A 267 -10.71 -25.78 -23.74
CA GLU A 267 -11.52 -25.59 -24.96
C GLU A 267 -11.84 -26.91 -25.67
#